data_AF-A0A0M8MB96-F1
#
_entry.id   AF-A0A0M8MB96-F1
#
_cell.length_a   1.000
_cell.length_b   1.000
_cell.length_c   1.000
_cell.angle_alpha   90.00
_cell.angle_beta   90.00
_cell.angle_gamma   90.00
#
_symmetry.space_group_name_H-M   'P 1'
#
loop_
_entity.id
_entity.type
_entity.pdbx_description
1 polymer ?
#
loop_
_entity_poly.entity_id
_entity_poly.type
_entity_poly.pdbx_seq_one_letter_code
_entity_poly.pdbx_strand_id
1 'polypeptide(L)'
;MKKCIITLLLLIANLVSAQQKQEKSALAVNYEKAKNSMSYLSYQKAFDLIIEKMDPDPDSEIKERFDNTDGWLGWIKDNLDKTAFKNYEEAEQYMAKYIETGKKFYEENAAYFDAWAKATEEEQLKYILGPS
;
A
#
# COMPACT_ATOMS: atom_id res chain seq x y z
N MET A 1 -53.07 -0.40 -15.13
CA MET A 1 -51.85 -0.92 -15.80
C MET A 1 -50.65 0.04 -15.74
N LYS A 2 -50.79 1.35 -16.02
CA LYS A 2 -49.66 2.31 -15.98
C LYS A 2 -48.98 2.47 -14.61
N LYS A 3 -49.73 2.35 -13.49
CA LYS A 3 -49.19 2.47 -12.13
C LYS A 3 -48.22 1.33 -11.75
N CYS A 4 -48.47 0.09 -12.20
CA CYS A 4 -47.57 -1.04 -11.91
C CYS A 4 -46.20 -0.90 -12.57
N ILE A 5 -46.15 -0.32 -13.78
CA ILE A 5 -44.90 -0.18 -14.54
C ILE A 5 -43.97 0.85 -13.87
N ILE A 6 -44.52 1.95 -13.35
CA ILE A 6 -43.75 2.99 -12.66
C ILE A 6 -43.17 2.45 -11.34
N THR A 7 -43.95 1.68 -10.58
CA THR A 7 -43.46 1.05 -9.34
C THR A 7 -42.37 0.02 -9.62
N LEU A 8 -42.48 -0.76 -10.71
CA LEU A 8 -41.48 -1.75 -11.09
C LEU A 8 -40.16 -1.07 -11.51
N LEU A 9 -40.23 0.03 -12.27
CA LEU A 9 -39.05 0.80 -12.69
C LEU A 9 -38.33 1.46 -11.50
N LEU A 10 -39.08 1.99 -10.52
CA LEU A 10 -38.49 2.52 -9.28
C LEU A 10 -37.84 1.43 -8.43
N LEU A 11 -38.42 0.22 -8.40
CA LEU A 11 -37.84 -0.93 -7.70
C LEU A 11 -36.53 -1.38 -8.35
N ILE A 12 -36.49 -1.45 -9.69
CA ILE A 12 -35.29 -1.82 -10.46
C ILE A 12 -34.22 -0.73 -10.32
N ALA A 13 -34.57 0.55 -10.38
CA ALA A 13 -33.62 1.64 -10.15
C ALA A 13 -33.01 1.59 -8.74
N ASN A 14 -33.80 1.26 -7.72
CA ASN A 14 -33.31 1.08 -6.36
C ASN A 14 -32.46 -0.19 -6.20
N LEU A 15 -32.76 -1.28 -6.91
CA LEU A 15 -31.95 -2.51 -6.93
C LEU A 15 -30.61 -2.30 -7.64
N VAL A 16 -30.59 -1.59 -8.77
CA VAL A 16 -29.36 -1.22 -9.48
C VAL A 16 -28.53 -0.24 -8.66
N SER A 17 -29.17 0.72 -7.99
CA SER A 17 -28.49 1.66 -7.07
C SER A 17 -27.97 0.96 -5.79
N ALA A 18 -28.62 -0.13 -5.36
CA ALA A 18 -28.16 -0.97 -4.26
C ALA A 18 -27.04 -1.93 -4.66
N GLN A 19 -27.02 -2.43 -5.90
CA GLN A 19 -25.88 -3.20 -6.45
C GLN A 19 -24.66 -2.30 -6.75
N GLN A 20 -24.88 -1.05 -7.16
CA GLN A 20 -23.81 -0.05 -7.29
C GLN A 20 -23.32 0.47 -5.94
N LYS A 21 -24.12 0.36 -4.88
CA LYS A 21 -23.67 0.47 -3.50
C LYS A 21 -22.99 -0.83 -3.06
N GLN A 22 -21.70 -0.91 -3.39
CA GLN A 22 -20.69 -1.48 -2.50
C GLN A 22 -20.51 -3.00 -2.52
N GLU A 23 -20.34 -3.62 -3.70
CA GLU A 23 -19.28 -4.63 -3.78
C GLU A 23 -17.94 -3.89 -3.75
N LYS A 24 -17.47 -3.56 -2.54
CA LYS A 24 -16.05 -3.23 -2.38
C LYS A 24 -15.28 -4.40 -2.99
N SER A 25 -14.41 -4.14 -3.97
CA SER A 25 -13.58 -5.18 -4.57
C SER A 25 -12.91 -5.99 -3.46
N ALA A 26 -12.67 -7.29 -3.68
CA ALA A 26 -12.00 -8.13 -2.69
C ALA A 26 -10.67 -7.49 -2.23
N LEU A 27 -10.01 -6.77 -3.14
CA LEU A 27 -8.85 -5.93 -2.85
C LEU A 27 -9.16 -4.85 -1.80
N ALA A 28 -10.20 -4.03 -2.00
CA ALA A 28 -10.57 -2.96 -1.08
C ALA A 28 -10.92 -3.50 0.33
N VAL A 29 -11.65 -4.61 0.41
CA VAL A 29 -12.02 -5.22 1.69
C VAL A 29 -10.78 -5.76 2.43
N ASN A 30 -9.91 -6.47 1.70
CA ASN A 30 -8.72 -7.06 2.30
C ASN A 30 -7.67 -6.00 2.62
N TYR A 31 -7.58 -4.92 1.84
CA TYR A 31 -6.72 -3.77 2.15
C TYR A 31 -7.10 -3.12 3.48
N GLU A 32 -8.39 -2.83 3.71
CA GLU A 32 -8.83 -2.22 4.98
C GLU A 32 -8.51 -3.11 6.19
N LYS A 33 -8.63 -4.44 6.04
CA LYS A 33 -8.23 -5.36 7.11
C LYS A 33 -6.72 -5.34 7.32
N ALA A 34 -5.95 -5.38 6.23
CA ALA A 34 -4.50 -5.37 6.27
C ALA A 34 -3.95 -4.10 6.90
N LYS A 35 -4.46 -2.93 6.49
CA LYS A 35 -4.10 -1.60 7.02
C LYS A 35 -4.31 -1.47 8.53
N ASN A 36 -5.30 -2.16 9.09
CA ASN A 36 -5.59 -2.14 10.53
C ASN A 36 -4.84 -3.23 11.33
N SER A 37 -4.00 -4.04 10.68
CA SER A 37 -3.20 -5.07 11.34
C SER A 37 -1.98 -4.46 12.05
N MET A 38 -1.52 -5.13 13.12
CA MET A 38 -0.29 -4.74 13.81
C MET A 38 0.96 -4.91 12.93
N SER A 39 0.97 -5.89 12.02
CA SER A 39 2.07 -6.08 11.08
C SER A 39 2.16 -4.96 10.05
N TYR A 40 1.03 -4.44 9.55
CA TYR A 40 1.03 -3.24 8.71
C TYR A 40 1.60 -2.03 9.46
N LEU A 41 1.15 -1.78 10.69
CA LEU A 41 1.67 -0.66 11.50
C LEU A 41 3.18 -0.79 11.76
N SER A 42 3.67 -2.02 11.99
CA SER A 42 5.09 -2.30 12.20
C SER A 42 5.91 -2.08 10.92
N TYR A 43 5.38 -2.54 9.78
CA TYR A 43 5.96 -2.33 8.46
C TYR A 43 6.03 -0.85 8.10
N GLN A 44 4.92 -0.10 8.28
CA GLN A 44 4.87 1.33 8.02
C GLN A 44 5.85 2.10 8.89
N LYS A 45 5.92 1.79 10.19
CA LYS A 45 6.88 2.42 11.10
C LYS A 45 8.33 2.15 10.70
N ALA A 46 8.64 0.94 10.22
CA ALA A 46 9.97 0.63 9.74
C ALA A 46 10.31 1.44 8.48
N PHE A 47 9.36 1.56 7.55
CA PHE A 47 9.49 2.39 6.35
C PHE A 47 9.71 3.88 6.69
N ASP A 48 8.85 4.45 7.54
CA ASP A 48 8.91 5.86 7.93
C ASP A 48 10.26 6.22 8.56
N LEU A 49 10.83 5.33 9.38
CA LEU A 49 12.16 5.52 9.98
C LEU A 49 13.28 5.56 8.95
N ILE A 50 13.19 4.79 7.86
CA ILE A 50 14.20 4.84 6.80
C ILE A 50 14.02 6.14 6.00
N ILE A 51 12.79 6.56 5.71
CA ILE A 51 12.51 7.83 5.03
C ILE A 51 13.02 9.02 5.85
N GLU A 52 12.75 9.07 7.15
CA GLU A 52 13.25 10.11 8.06
C GLU A 52 14.78 10.19 8.02
N LYS A 53 15.45 9.05 7.88
CA LYS A 53 16.90 8.95 7.80
C LYS A 53 17.48 9.34 6.44
N MET A 54 16.72 9.24 5.36
CA MET A 54 17.24 9.45 4.01
C MET A 54 17.29 10.92 3.58
N ASP A 55 16.77 11.86 4.39
CA ASP A 55 16.57 13.28 4.03
C ASP A 55 16.08 13.43 2.58
N PRO A 56 14.81 13.05 2.30
CA PRO A 56 14.32 12.95 0.95
C PRO A 56 14.28 14.35 0.33
N ASP A 57 15.26 14.65 -0.51
CA ASP A 57 15.22 15.79 -1.41
C ASP A 57 13.86 15.77 -2.13
N PRO A 58 13.04 16.82 -2.04
CA PRO A 58 11.71 16.84 -2.66
C PRO A 58 11.75 16.66 -4.19
N ASP A 59 12.91 16.89 -4.82
CA ASP A 59 13.14 16.68 -6.27
C ASP A 59 13.77 15.31 -6.59
N SER A 60 14.15 14.52 -5.58
CA SER A 60 14.76 13.23 -5.84
C SER A 60 13.72 12.26 -6.41
N GLU A 61 14.07 11.66 -7.57
CA GLU A 61 13.44 10.48 -8.22
C GLU A 61 13.31 9.24 -7.31
N ILE A 62 13.59 9.43 -6.03
CA ILE A 62 13.52 8.54 -4.89
C ILE A 62 12.29 7.63 -5.08
N LYS A 63 11.09 8.18 -5.37
CA LYS A 63 9.85 7.41 -5.55
C LYS A 63 9.87 6.28 -6.60
N GLU A 64 10.56 6.43 -7.73
CA GLU A 64 10.60 5.42 -8.80
C GLU A 64 11.77 4.44 -8.65
N ARG A 65 12.80 4.79 -7.86
CA ARG A 65 13.93 3.90 -7.54
C ARG A 65 13.65 2.99 -6.33
N PHE A 66 12.46 3.08 -5.74
CA PHE A 66 12.15 2.53 -4.42
C PHE A 66 11.59 1.11 -4.34
N ASP A 67 11.41 0.43 -5.47
CA ASP A 67 10.83 -0.92 -5.46
C ASP A 67 11.82 -2.03 -5.05
N ASN A 68 13.11 -1.71 -4.87
CA ASN A 68 14.12 -2.69 -4.49
C ASN A 68 15.01 -2.19 -3.34
N THR A 69 14.99 -2.92 -2.24
CA THR A 69 15.88 -2.76 -1.08
C THR A 69 17.36 -2.63 -1.46
N ASP A 70 17.84 -3.38 -2.46
CA ASP A 70 19.23 -3.28 -2.92
C ASP A 70 19.55 -1.91 -3.54
N GLY A 71 18.55 -1.30 -4.19
CA GLY A 71 18.64 0.06 -4.73
C GLY A 71 18.77 1.11 -3.63
N TRP A 72 18.02 0.95 -2.53
CA TRP A 72 18.12 1.84 -1.36
C TRP A 72 19.51 1.77 -0.74
N LEU A 73 20.01 0.56 -0.48
CA LEU A 73 21.34 0.38 0.12
C LEU A 73 22.45 0.90 -0.82
N GLY A 74 22.36 0.63 -2.12
CA GLY A 74 23.30 1.19 -3.11
C GLY A 74 23.34 2.72 -3.07
N TRP A 75 22.18 3.37 -3.08
CA TRP A 75 22.11 4.82 -3.02
C TRP A 75 22.66 5.38 -1.69
N ILE A 76 22.31 4.77 -0.55
CA ILE A 76 22.80 5.19 0.77
C ILE A 76 24.32 5.04 0.85
N LYS A 77 24.88 3.97 0.26
CA LYS A 77 26.33 3.77 0.21
C LYS A 77 27.04 4.89 -0.54
N ASP A 78 26.48 5.34 -1.65
CA ASP A 78 27.06 6.36 -2.52
C ASP A 78 26.77 7.80 -2.03
N ASN A 79 25.77 7.97 -1.15
CA ASN A 79 25.27 9.28 -0.69
C ASN A 79 25.15 9.35 0.83
N LEU A 80 25.99 8.63 1.59
CA LEU A 80 25.89 8.55 3.05
C LEU A 80 25.92 9.95 3.70
N ASP A 81 26.68 10.88 3.11
CA ASP A 81 26.81 12.29 3.49
C ASP A 81 25.50 13.10 3.33
N LYS A 82 24.55 12.59 2.53
CA LYS A 82 23.21 13.17 2.33
C LYS A 82 22.15 12.50 3.19
N THR A 83 22.54 11.60 4.09
CA THR A 83 21.61 10.89 4.98
C THR A 83 21.92 11.18 6.44
N ALA A 84 20.96 10.89 7.31
CA ALA A 84 21.11 10.88 8.76
C ALA A 84 21.54 9.50 9.31
N PHE A 85 22.00 8.58 8.45
CA PHE A 85 22.67 7.35 8.87
C PHE A 85 24.10 7.67 9.31
N LYS A 86 24.53 7.12 10.45
CA LYS A 86 25.89 7.28 10.97
C LYS A 86 26.91 6.57 10.09
N ASN A 87 26.50 5.43 9.53
CA ASN A 87 27.30 4.60 8.64
C ASN A 87 26.39 3.68 7.82
N TYR A 88 26.99 3.01 6.83
CA TYR A 88 26.28 2.07 5.96
C TYR A 88 25.70 0.85 6.73
N GLU A 89 26.38 0.37 7.77
CA GLU A 89 25.90 -0.74 8.59
C GLU A 89 24.61 -0.41 9.34
N GLU A 90 24.46 0.83 9.84
CA GLU A 90 23.20 1.30 10.44
C GLU A 90 22.07 1.24 9.41
N ALA A 91 22.33 1.66 8.17
CA ALA A 91 21.33 1.57 7.10
C ALA A 91 20.93 0.12 6.80
N GLU A 92 21.89 -0.80 6.75
CA GLU A 92 21.63 -2.24 6.58
C GLU A 92 20.75 -2.80 7.70
N GLN A 93 20.98 -2.39 8.95
CA GLN A 93 20.17 -2.84 10.09
C GLN A 93 18.71 -2.34 10.00
N TYR A 94 18.51 -1.06 9.64
CA TYR A 94 17.16 -0.51 9.46
C TYR A 94 16.45 -1.21 8.30
N MET A 95 17.16 -1.46 7.21
CA MET A 95 16.63 -2.13 6.04
C MET A 95 16.29 -3.60 6.29
N ALA A 96 17.13 -4.32 7.05
CA ALA A 96 16.84 -5.68 7.49
C ALA A 96 15.55 -5.75 8.31
N LYS A 97 15.33 -4.78 9.21
CA LYS A 97 14.09 -4.68 9.99
C LYS A 97 12.86 -4.37 9.12
N TYR A 98 13.01 -3.51 8.11
CA TYR A 98 11.96 -3.26 7.13
C TYR A 98 11.59 -4.53 6.34
N ILE A 99 12.60 -5.28 5.87
CA ILE A 99 12.38 -6.58 5.19
C ILE A 99 11.67 -7.56 6.12
N GLU A 100 12.12 -7.69 7.37
CA GLU A 100 11.53 -8.61 8.36
C GLU A 100 10.06 -8.28 8.63
N THR A 101 9.77 -7.00 8.89
CA THR A 101 8.39 -6.54 9.12
C THR A 101 7.51 -6.66 7.87
N GLY A 102 8.08 -6.46 6.68
CA GLY A 102 7.41 -6.69 5.39
C GLY A 102 7.05 -8.16 5.16
N LYS A 103 7.96 -9.09 5.47
CA LYS A 103 7.69 -10.54 5.41
C LYS A 103 6.51 -10.91 6.32
N LYS A 104 6.54 -10.43 7.57
CA LYS A 104 5.45 -10.67 8.53
C LYS A 104 4.13 -10.08 8.04
N PHE A 105 4.16 -8.86 7.48
CA PHE A 105 2.98 -8.24 6.89
C PHE A 105 2.42 -9.07 5.73
N TYR A 106 3.29 -9.58 4.84
CA TYR A 106 2.93 -10.46 3.74
C TYR A 106 2.25 -11.75 4.22
N GLU A 107 2.88 -12.44 5.17
CA GLU A 107 2.40 -13.71 5.71
C GLU A 107 1.04 -13.56 6.41
N GLU A 108 0.87 -12.54 7.27
CA GLU A 108 -0.36 -12.33 8.02
C GLU A 108 -1.53 -11.82 7.16
N ASN A 109 -1.22 -11.21 6.01
CA ASN A 109 -2.21 -10.57 5.14
C ASN A 109 -2.25 -11.18 3.74
N ALA A 110 -1.96 -12.47 3.62
CA ALA A 110 -1.91 -13.17 2.34
C ALA A 110 -3.17 -12.97 1.47
N ALA A 111 -4.36 -12.84 2.06
CA ALA A 111 -5.61 -12.57 1.34
C ALA A 111 -5.64 -11.19 0.65
N TYR A 112 -4.96 -10.19 1.22
CA TYR A 112 -4.76 -8.90 0.58
C TYR A 112 -3.82 -9.02 -0.61
N PHE A 113 -2.68 -9.70 -0.46
CA PHE A 113 -1.70 -9.87 -1.54
C PHE A 113 -2.20 -10.77 -2.68
N ASP A 114 -3.01 -11.80 -2.36
CA ASP A 114 -3.69 -12.62 -3.38
C ASP A 114 -4.74 -11.81 -4.14
N ALA A 115 -5.50 -10.95 -3.46
CA ALA A 115 -6.43 -10.03 -4.13
C ALA A 115 -5.69 -8.97 -4.95
N TRP A 116 -4.54 -8.48 -4.48
CA TRP A 116 -3.68 -7.55 -5.19
C TRP A 116 -3.18 -8.12 -6.51
N ALA A 117 -2.62 -9.34 -6.48
CA ALA A 117 -2.06 -10.00 -7.67
C ALA A 117 -3.11 -10.26 -8.78
N LYS A 118 -4.39 -10.29 -8.42
CA LYS A 118 -5.52 -10.52 -9.35
C LYS A 118 -6.20 -9.21 -9.79
N ALA A 119 -5.89 -8.09 -9.14
CA ALA A 119 -6.47 -6.81 -9.46
C ALA A 119 -5.84 -6.22 -10.72
N THR A 120 -6.60 -5.38 -11.43
CA THR A 120 -6.07 -4.62 -12.57
C THR A 120 -5.07 -3.57 -12.09
N GLU A 121 -4.21 -3.10 -12.98
CA GLU A 121 -3.26 -2.00 -12.68
C GLU A 121 -4.00 -0.75 -12.17
N GLU A 122 -5.15 -0.41 -12.75
CA GLU A 122 -5.99 0.72 -12.31
C GLU A 122 -6.53 0.53 -10.88
N GLU A 123 -6.87 -0.70 -10.50
CA GLU A 123 -7.28 -1.02 -9.14
C GLU A 123 -6.10 -1.02 -8.18
N GLN A 124 -4.96 -1.58 -8.57
CA GLN A 124 -3.73 -1.57 -7.78
C GLN A 124 -3.30 -0.13 -7.48
N LEU A 125 -3.28 0.75 -8.49
CA LEU A 125 -2.90 2.17 -8.36
C LEU A 125 -3.73 2.92 -7.30
N LYS A 126 -4.98 2.52 -7.05
CA LYS A 126 -5.82 3.11 -5.98
C LYS A 126 -5.31 2.77 -4.57
N TYR A 127 -4.44 1.77 -4.45
CA TYR A 127 -3.96 1.22 -3.19
C TYR A 127 -2.43 1.13 -3.10
N ILE A 128 -1.69 1.62 -4.10
CA ILE A 128 -0.23 1.79 -4.00
C ILE A 128 0.03 2.88 -2.96
N LEU A 129 0.32 2.43 -1.73
CA LEU A 129 0.80 3.20 -0.57
C LEU A 129 -0.19 4.14 0.16
N GLY A 130 -1.49 3.86 0.06
CA GLY A 130 -2.54 4.47 0.89
C GLY A 130 -3.08 5.81 0.39
N PRO A 131 -4.30 6.23 0.82
CA PRO A 131 -4.86 7.50 0.41
C PRO A 131 -3.96 8.64 0.90
N SER A 132 -3.54 9.47 -0.05
CA SER A 132 -3.02 10.83 0.16
C SER A 132 -3.92 11.67 1.07
#